data_AF-A0A7Z9QIB0-F1
#
_entry.id   AF-A0A7Z9QIB0-F1
#
_cell.length_a   1.000
_cell.length_b   1.000
_cell.length_c   1.000
_cell.angle_alpha   90.00
_cell.angle_beta   90.00
_cell.angle_gamma   90.00
#
_symmetry.space_group_name_H-M   'P 1'
#
loop_
_entity.id
_entity.type
_entity.pdbx_description
1 polymer ?
#
loop_
_entity_poly.entity_id
_entity_poly.type
_entity_poly.pdbx_seq_one_letter_code
_entity_poly.pdbx_strand_id
1 'polypeptide(L)'
;MNNENLNDSLVSLPINVAKLMCIAGFLQEFASKAQHEVFALQLAFQAKQQGIDLFASGGIKGILSQKSMEFSVPINCIADVGEMLMATHKSSTDESTQRAIELLVEVWAPFAKEGIRTMDGEKRNFLDLGPESLN
;
A
#
# COMPACT_ATOMS: atom_id res chain seq x y z
N MET A 1 -11.72 -9.28 -26.57
CA MET A 1 -10.52 -8.45 -26.37
C MET A 1 -10.33 -8.34 -24.87
N ASN A 2 -9.43 -9.17 -24.32
CA ASN A 2 -9.24 -9.34 -22.88
C ASN A 2 -8.29 -8.25 -22.37
N ASN A 3 -8.86 -7.23 -21.73
CA ASN A 3 -8.14 -6.15 -21.06
C ASN A 3 -8.07 -6.42 -19.53
N GLU A 4 -7.89 -7.69 -19.12
CA GLU A 4 -8.01 -8.10 -17.71
C GLU A 4 -6.67 -8.36 -17.01
N ASN A 5 -5.54 -8.50 -17.71
CA ASN A 5 -4.34 -9.11 -17.10
C ASN A 5 -3.31 -8.16 -16.46
N LEU A 6 -3.57 -6.86 -16.34
CA LEU A 6 -2.68 -5.93 -15.60
C LEU A 6 -3.31 -5.37 -14.31
N ASN A 7 -4.59 -5.66 -14.05
CA ASN A 7 -5.32 -5.13 -12.91
C ASN A 7 -5.32 -6.05 -11.67
N ASP A 8 -4.83 -7.29 -11.78
CA ASP A 8 -4.94 -8.30 -10.71
C ASP A 8 -3.61 -8.63 -10.01
N SER A 9 -2.49 -8.04 -10.44
CA SER A 9 -1.20 -8.31 -9.83
C SER A 9 -1.11 -7.67 -8.45
N LEU A 10 -1.01 -8.52 -7.43
CA LEU A 10 -0.92 -8.15 -6.02
C LEU A 10 0.53 -8.19 -5.54
N VAL A 11 0.94 -7.18 -4.80
CA VAL A 11 2.17 -7.22 -4.00
C VAL A 11 1.81 -7.59 -2.59
N SER A 12 2.42 -8.67 -2.08
CA SER A 12 2.23 -9.12 -0.70
C SER A 12 3.53 -9.02 0.07
N LEU A 13 3.56 -8.19 1.12
CA LEU A 13 4.75 -7.98 1.95
C LEU A 13 4.38 -7.93 3.44
N PRO A 14 5.30 -8.35 4.32
CA PRO A 14 5.12 -8.12 5.75
C PRO A 14 5.27 -6.62 6.06
N ILE A 15 4.30 -6.07 6.78
CA ILE A 15 4.32 -4.69 7.28
C ILE A 15 3.92 -4.66 8.75
N ASN A 16 4.57 -3.77 9.51
CA ASN A 16 4.17 -3.50 10.88
C ASN A 16 2.76 -2.89 10.91
N VAL A 17 1.92 -3.37 11.82
CA VAL A 17 0.50 -2.98 11.87
C VAL A 17 0.34 -1.50 12.21
N ALA A 18 1.11 -0.98 13.17
CA ALA A 18 1.03 0.45 13.50
C ALA A 18 1.37 1.32 12.28
N LYS A 19 2.40 0.92 11.52
CA LYS A 19 2.80 1.61 10.29
C LYS A 19 1.70 1.55 9.21
N LEU A 20 1.07 0.40 9.03
CA LEU A 20 -0.06 0.25 8.11
C LEU A 20 -1.26 1.12 8.52
N MET A 21 -1.53 1.24 9.82
CA MET A 21 -2.59 2.12 10.33
C MET A 21 -2.26 3.61 10.14
N CYS A 22 -1.00 4.01 10.27
CA CYS A 22 -0.60 5.38 9.96
C CYS A 22 -0.83 5.71 8.48
N ILE A 23 -0.58 4.77 7.56
CA ILE A 23 -0.93 4.92 6.14
C ILE A 23 -2.44 5.03 5.97
N ALA A 24 -3.24 4.17 6.62
CA ALA A 24 -4.70 4.23 6.54
C ALA A 24 -5.26 5.58 7.02
N GLY A 25 -4.78 6.08 8.17
CA GLY A 25 -5.18 7.37 8.71
C GLY A 25 -4.77 8.55 7.83
N PHE A 26 -3.57 8.51 7.25
CA PHE A 26 -3.14 9.50 6.26
C PHE A 26 -4.07 9.50 5.04
N LEU A 27 -4.38 8.33 4.49
CA LEU A 27 -5.27 8.23 3.34
C LEU A 27 -6.68 8.74 3.66
N GLN A 28 -7.20 8.48 4.86
CA GLN A 28 -8.51 8.99 5.27
C GLN A 28 -8.53 10.53 5.38
N GLU A 29 -7.46 11.15 5.87
CA GLU A 29 -7.38 12.60 6.05
C GLU A 29 -7.13 13.34 4.72
N PHE A 30 -6.27 12.79 3.87
CA PHE A 30 -5.74 13.50 2.70
C PHE A 30 -6.28 13.00 1.36
N ALA A 31 -7.01 11.88 1.31
CA ALA A 31 -7.58 11.43 0.07
C ALA A 31 -8.83 12.23 -0.33
N SER A 32 -8.84 12.69 -1.57
CA SER A 32 -9.98 13.38 -2.19
C SER A 32 -10.90 12.45 -3.01
N LYS A 33 -10.61 11.15 -3.07
CA LYS A 33 -11.32 10.17 -3.91
C LYS A 33 -11.86 9.00 -3.08
N ALA A 34 -13.11 8.58 -3.34
CA ALA A 34 -13.80 7.49 -2.66
C ALA A 34 -13.04 6.14 -2.65
N GLN A 35 -12.21 5.88 -3.67
CA GLN A 35 -11.40 4.65 -3.72
C GLN A 35 -10.39 4.53 -2.57
N HIS A 36 -9.86 5.65 -2.08
CA HIS A 36 -8.90 5.65 -0.97
C HIS A 36 -9.59 5.53 0.40
N GLU A 37 -10.82 6.03 0.54
CA GLU A 37 -11.66 5.77 1.73
C GLU A 37 -12.01 4.27 1.81
N VAL A 38 -12.38 3.67 0.68
CA VAL A 38 -12.62 2.22 0.58
C VAL A 38 -11.34 1.45 0.91
N PHE A 39 -10.19 1.91 0.44
CA PHE A 39 -8.90 1.30 0.76
C PHE A 39 -8.54 1.41 2.25
N ALA A 40 -8.77 2.57 2.88
CA ALA A 40 -8.58 2.74 4.33
C ALA A 40 -9.51 1.81 5.14
N LEU A 41 -10.75 1.62 4.70
CA LEU A 41 -11.68 0.66 5.31
C LEU A 41 -11.22 -0.79 5.13
N GLN A 42 -10.66 -1.14 3.97
CA GLN A 42 -10.09 -2.47 3.71
C GLN A 42 -8.88 -2.74 4.61
N LEU A 43 -8.01 -1.74 4.84
CA LEU A 43 -6.90 -1.82 5.78
C LEU A 43 -7.37 -2.10 7.21
N ALA A 44 -8.38 -1.35 7.67
CA ALA A 44 -8.97 -1.56 9.00
C ALA A 44 -9.63 -2.95 9.12
N PHE A 45 -10.30 -3.42 8.07
CA PHE A 45 -10.96 -4.73 8.04
C PHE A 45 -9.97 -5.89 8.08
N GLN A 46 -8.88 -5.84 7.29
CA GLN A 46 -7.84 -6.88 7.31
C GLN A 46 -7.14 -6.95 8.67
N ALA A 47 -6.86 -5.81 9.30
CA ALA A 47 -6.30 -5.79 10.65
C ALA A 47 -7.25 -6.44 11.67
N LYS A 48 -8.56 -6.14 11.59
CA LYS A 48 -9.58 -6.76 12.45
C LYS A 48 -9.64 -8.28 12.28
N GLN A 49 -9.61 -8.78 11.04
CA GLN A 49 -9.60 -10.23 10.77
C GLN A 49 -8.40 -10.95 11.39
N GLN A 50 -7.26 -10.27 11.53
CA GLN A 50 -6.06 -10.81 12.16
C GLN A 50 -6.01 -10.61 13.68
N GLY A 51 -7.17 -10.36 14.30
CA GLY A 51 -7.34 -10.23 15.75
C GLY A 51 -6.78 -8.93 16.32
N ILE A 52 -6.70 -7.88 15.50
CA ILE A 52 -6.27 -6.55 15.94
C ILE A 52 -7.52 -5.69 16.06
N ASP A 53 -8.13 -5.72 17.24
CA ASP A 53 -9.25 -4.85 17.56
C ASP A 53 -8.73 -3.49 18.05
N LEU A 54 -8.67 -2.55 17.11
CA LEU A 54 -8.19 -1.18 17.30
C LEU A 54 -8.97 -0.41 18.38
N PHE A 55 -10.21 -0.82 18.67
CA PHE A 55 -11.10 -0.15 19.62
C PHE A 55 -11.13 -0.81 21.00
N ALA A 56 -10.69 -2.07 21.12
CA ALA A 56 -10.77 -2.82 22.37
C ALA A 56 -9.52 -2.71 23.26
N SER A 57 -8.36 -2.33 22.71
CA SER A 57 -7.11 -2.38 23.47
C SER A 57 -6.68 -1.01 23.99
N GLY A 58 -6.75 -0.77 25.31
CA GLY A 58 -6.03 0.32 25.99
C GLY A 58 -4.49 0.21 25.94
N GLY A 59 -3.95 -0.64 25.07
CA GLY A 59 -2.53 -0.99 24.90
C GLY A 59 -1.96 -0.68 23.50
N ILE A 60 -2.57 0.27 22.78
CA ILE A 60 -2.29 0.66 21.38
C ILE A 60 -0.79 0.85 21.10
N LYS A 61 0.00 1.32 22.07
CA LYS A 61 1.40 1.73 21.83
C LYS A 61 2.41 0.57 21.78
N GLY A 62 2.17 -0.52 22.51
CA GLY A 62 3.14 -1.61 22.66
C GLY A 62 2.88 -2.81 21.74
N ILE A 63 1.62 -3.17 21.55
CA ILE A 63 1.25 -4.39 20.81
C ILE A 63 1.27 -4.14 19.29
N LEU A 64 0.79 -2.98 18.84
CA LEU A 64 0.73 -2.65 17.41
C LEU A 64 2.12 -2.39 16.81
N SER A 65 3.05 -1.88 17.62
CA SER A 65 4.43 -1.59 17.20
C SER A 65 5.31 -2.84 17.09
N GLN A 66 4.91 -3.96 17.69
CA GLN A 66 5.64 -5.24 17.63
C GLN A 66 5.02 -6.27 16.67
N LYS A 67 3.78 -6.07 16.25
CA LYS A 67 3.08 -7.01 15.36
C LYS A 67 3.28 -6.63 13.89
N SER A 68 3.69 -7.61 13.09
CA SER A 68 3.70 -7.50 11.62
C SER A 68 2.63 -8.40 11.04
N MET A 69 2.07 -8.01 9.90
CA MET A 69 1.12 -8.79 9.13
C MET A 69 1.54 -8.86 7.67
N GLU A 70 1.19 -9.95 7.00
CA GLU A 70 1.23 -9.99 5.55
C GLU A 70 0.09 -9.12 5.02
N PHE A 71 0.44 -8.15 4.18
CA PHE A 71 -0.49 -7.21 3.57
C PHE A 71 -0.36 -7.30 2.06
N SER A 72 -1.49 -7.54 1.39
CA SER A 72 -1.60 -7.66 -0.05
C SER A 72 -2.29 -6.42 -0.62
N VAL A 73 -1.65 -5.78 -1.61
CA VAL A 73 -2.16 -4.57 -2.25
C VAL A 73 -2.01 -4.64 -3.77
N PRO A 74 -3.02 -4.23 -4.56
CA PRO A 74 -2.90 -4.10 -6.00
C PRO A 74 -1.82 -3.09 -6.42
N ILE A 75 -1.08 -3.38 -7.50
CA ILE A 75 0.03 -2.52 -7.96
C ILE A 75 -0.43 -1.09 -8.28
N ASN A 76 -1.63 -0.90 -8.85
CA ASN A 76 -2.18 0.43 -9.10
C ASN A 76 -2.39 1.23 -7.79
N CYS A 77 -2.88 0.57 -6.73
CA CYS A 77 -3.00 1.20 -5.42
C CYS A 77 -1.64 1.59 -4.82
N ILE A 78 -0.57 0.83 -5.11
CA ILE A 78 0.79 1.18 -4.67
C ILE A 78 1.23 2.51 -5.28
N ALA A 79 0.98 2.70 -6.58
CA ALA A 79 1.29 3.93 -7.30
C ALA A 79 0.48 5.11 -6.77
N ASP A 80 -0.83 4.93 -6.60
CA ASP A 80 -1.75 5.98 -6.12
C ASP A 80 -1.36 6.49 -4.71
N VAL A 81 -1.06 5.57 -3.79
CA VAL A 81 -0.62 5.92 -2.43
C VAL A 81 0.73 6.65 -2.47
N GLY A 82 1.67 6.20 -3.32
CA GLY A 82 2.97 6.86 -3.50
C GLY A 82 2.83 8.29 -4.04
N GLU A 83 1.99 8.49 -5.05
CA GLU A 83 1.70 9.81 -5.62
C GLU A 83 1.10 10.74 -4.57
N MET A 84 0.14 10.26 -3.78
CA MET A 84 -0.50 11.06 -2.73
C MET A 84 0.48 11.49 -1.65
N LEU A 85 1.34 10.58 -1.17
CA LEU A 85 2.38 10.91 -0.20
C LEU A 85 3.27 12.03 -0.74
N MET A 86 3.72 11.94 -1.99
CA MET A 86 4.56 12.97 -2.59
C MET A 86 3.82 14.29 -2.82
N ALA A 87 2.55 14.23 -3.24
CA ALA A 87 1.73 15.42 -3.48
C ALA A 87 1.48 16.18 -2.17
N THR A 88 1.08 15.47 -1.10
CA THR A 88 0.83 16.07 0.21
C THR A 88 2.10 16.62 0.85
N HIS A 89 3.25 15.95 0.68
CA HIS A 89 4.55 16.48 1.14
C HIS A 89 4.86 17.83 0.50
N LYS A 90 4.70 17.94 -0.83
CA LYS A 90 4.98 19.16 -1.59
C LYS A 90 3.99 20.29 -1.29
N SER A 91 2.73 19.98 -1.01
CA SER A 91 1.71 20.99 -0.73
C SER A 91 1.70 21.47 0.72
N SER A 92 2.28 20.70 1.64
CA SER A 92 2.33 21.08 3.06
C SER A 92 3.40 22.14 3.31
N THR A 93 3.05 23.17 4.08
CA THR A 93 3.99 24.18 4.60
C THR A 93 4.39 23.92 6.05
N ASP A 94 3.80 22.90 6.69
CA ASP A 94 4.08 22.51 8.06
C ASP A 94 5.20 21.45 8.11
N GLU A 95 6.30 21.79 8.77
CA GLU A 95 7.50 20.94 8.84
C GLU A 95 7.21 19.63 9.57
N SER A 96 6.31 19.64 10.57
CA SER A 96 5.97 18.42 11.31
C SER A 96 5.21 17.42 10.44
N THR A 97 4.33 17.93 9.58
CA THR A 97 3.58 17.16 8.58
C THR A 97 4.51 16.62 7.51
N GLN A 98 5.45 17.42 7.00
CA GLN A 98 6.43 16.96 6.01
C GLN A 98 7.27 15.81 6.54
N ARG A 99 7.79 15.93 7.78
CA ARG A 99 8.55 14.85 8.43
C ARG A 99 7.71 13.59 8.65
N ALA A 100 6.44 13.74 9.03
CA ALA A 100 5.53 12.60 9.16
C ALA A 100 5.34 11.88 7.83
N ILE A 101 5.19 12.62 6.73
CA ILE A 101 5.03 12.05 5.38
C ILE A 101 6.31 11.36 4.92
N GLU A 102 7.50 11.91 5.20
CA GLU A 102 8.79 11.26 4.90
C GLU A 102 8.88 9.86 5.54
N LEU A 103 8.45 9.75 6.81
CA LEU A 103 8.37 8.45 7.48
C LEU A 103 7.40 7.50 6.78
N LEU A 104 6.23 7.98 6.32
CA LEU A 104 5.28 7.17 5.58
C LEU A 104 5.82 6.72 4.21
N VAL A 105 6.60 7.57 3.54
CA VAL A 105 7.30 7.21 2.29
C VAL A 105 8.29 6.07 2.54
N GLU A 106 9.08 6.12 3.61
CA GLU A 106 9.99 5.03 3.98
C GLU A 106 9.26 3.71 4.27
N VAL A 107 8.08 3.81 4.91
CA VAL A 107 7.21 2.66 5.17
C VAL A 107 6.66 2.06 3.88
N TRP A 108 6.30 2.89 2.89
CA TRP A 108 5.69 2.46 1.64
C TRP A 108 6.70 2.01 0.58
N ALA A 109 7.95 2.48 0.66
CA ALA A 109 9.01 2.18 -0.31
C ALA A 109 9.23 0.68 -0.62
N PRO A 110 9.14 -0.27 0.34
CA PRO A 110 9.22 -1.70 0.04
C PRO A 110 8.14 -2.17 -0.94
N PHE A 111 6.90 -1.70 -0.79
CA PHE A 111 5.79 -2.05 -1.70
C PHE A 111 6.04 -1.48 -3.10
N ALA A 112 6.55 -0.25 -3.20
CA ALA A 112 6.89 0.35 -4.49
C ALA A 112 8.01 -0.43 -5.22
N LYS A 113 9.07 -0.83 -4.50
CA LYS A 113 10.15 -1.65 -5.05
C LYS A 113 9.65 -3.01 -5.55
N GLU A 114 8.81 -3.66 -4.76
CA GLU A 114 8.26 -4.96 -5.10
C GLU A 114 7.24 -4.88 -6.25
N GLY A 115 6.46 -3.80 -6.32
CA GLY A 115 5.58 -3.51 -7.46
C GLY A 115 6.35 -3.35 -8.75
N ILE A 116 7.46 -2.59 -8.74
CA ILE A 116 8.36 -2.45 -9.90
C ILE A 116 8.93 -3.81 -10.30
N ARG A 117 9.42 -4.61 -9.34
CA ARG A 117 9.95 -5.96 -9.60
C ARG A 117 8.91 -6.87 -10.25
N THR A 118 7.67 -6.82 -9.77
CA THR A 118 6.56 -7.62 -10.29
C THR A 118 6.22 -7.22 -11.72
N MET A 119 6.10 -5.91 -12.00
CA MET A 119 5.87 -5.40 -13.36
C MET A 119 7.02 -5.71 -14.32
N ASP A 120 8.27 -5.62 -13.86
CA ASP A 120 9.44 -5.94 -14.69
C ASP A 120 9.55 -7.45 -14.98
N GLY A 121 9.16 -8.30 -14.03
CA GLY A 121 9.04 -9.74 -14.23
C GLY A 121 7.96 -10.09 -15.25
N GLU A 122 6.80 -9.43 -15.18
CA GLU A 122 5.73 -9.59 -16.16
C GLU A 122 6.14 -9.09 -17.55
N LYS A 123 6.84 -7.95 -17.64
CA LYS A 123 7.38 -7.45 -18.92
C LYS A 123 8.39 -8.39 -19.56
N ARG A 124 9.20 -9.11 -18.76
CA ARG A 124 10.08 -10.16 -19.28
C ARG A 124 9.28 -11.35 -19.81
N ASN A 125 8.20 -11.75 -19.13
CA ASN A 125 7.33 -12.82 -19.61
C ASN A 125 6.64 -12.49 -20.96
N PHE A 126 6.37 -11.21 -21.25
CA PHE A 126 5.84 -10.79 -22.56
C PHE A 126 6.88 -10.81 -23.69
N LEU A 127 8.16 -10.63 -23.38
CA LEU A 127 9.25 -10.69 -24.34
C LEU A 127 9.73 -12.13 -24.61
N ASP A 128 9.41 -13.06 -23.72
CA ASP A 128 9.66 -14.51 -23.88
C ASP A 128 8.53 -15.25 -24.63
N LEU A 129 7.48 -14.55 -25.09
CA LEU A 129 6.53 -15.08 -26.07
C LEU A 129 7.20 -15.13 -27.44
N GLY A 130 8.11 -16.08 -27.60
CA GLY A 130 8.64 -16.46 -28.89
C GLY A 130 7.51 -16.95 -29.82
N PRO A 131 7.75 -17.04 -31.14
CA PRO A 131 6.76 -17.47 -32.13
C PRO A 131 6.16 -18.87 -31.87
N GLU A 132 6.72 -19.64 -30.93
CA GLU A 132 6.19 -20.94 -30.49
C GLU A 132 4.93 -20.85 -29.62
N SER A 133 4.60 -19.66 -29.06
CA SER A 133 3.41 -19.45 -28.23
C SER A 133 2.12 -19.18 -29.03
N LEU A 134 2.21 -19.15 -30.37
CA LEU A 134 1.13 -18.80 -31.31
C LEU A 134 0.60 -19.99 -32.13
N ASN A 135 0.85 -21.23 -31.71
CA ASN A 135 0.23 -22.43 -32.32
C ASN A 135 -1.15 -22.72 -31.73
#